data_AF-A0A927IH32-F1
#
_entry.id   AF-A0A927IH32-F1
#
_cell.length_a   1.000
_cell.length_b   1.000
_cell.length_c   1.000
_cell.angle_alpha   90.00
_cell.angle_beta   90.00
_cell.angle_gamma   90.00
#
_symmetry.space_group_name_H-M   'P 1'
#
loop_
_entity.id
_entity.type
_entity.pdbx_description
1 polymer ?
#
loop_
_entity_poly.entity_id
_entity_poly.type
_entity_poly.pdbx_seq_one_letter_code
_entity_poly.pdbx_strand_id
1 'polypeptide(L)' 'MRELTNGFTPPPEACNTYRALFAGLADLEEDMHKHIHLENSVLFPQALQMAG' A
#
# COMPACT_ATOMS: atom_id res chain seq x y z
N MET A 1 -4.52 8.34 2.04
CA MET A 1 -3.92 8.64 0.71
C MET A 1 -4.99 8.76 -0.36
N ARG A 2 -5.90 7.78 -0.50
CA ARG A 2 -6.98 7.82 -1.51
C ARG A 2 -7.82 9.10 -1.56
N GLU A 3 -8.18 9.70 -0.44
CA GLU A 3 -9.00 10.92 -0.42
C GLU A 3 -8.29 12.10 -1.11
N LEU A 4 -7.01 12.32 -0.79
CA LEU A 4 -6.21 13.41 -1.36
C LEU A 4 -5.86 13.17 -2.85
N THR A 5 -5.83 11.92 -3.29
CA THR A 5 -5.48 11.53 -4.66
C THR A 5 -6.67 11.19 -5.53
N ASN A 6 -7.90 11.40 -5.04
CA ASN A 6 -9.14 10.96 -5.70
C ASN A 6 -9.06 9.49 -6.17
N GLY A 7 -8.65 8.61 -5.27
CA GLY A 7 -8.48 7.18 -5.55
C GLY A 7 -7.32 6.87 -6.50
N PHE A 8 -6.22 7.65 -6.44
CA PHE A 8 -5.09 7.55 -7.35
C PHE A 8 -5.47 7.79 -8.82
N THR A 9 -6.42 8.71 -9.04
CA THR A 9 -6.81 9.14 -10.39
C THR A 9 -6.10 10.46 -10.73
N PRO A 10 -5.01 10.46 -11.53
CA PRO A 10 -4.39 11.70 -11.96
C PRO A 10 -5.31 12.46 -12.94
N PRO A 11 -5.24 13.79 -13.01
CA PRO A 11 -6.05 14.56 -13.94
C PRO A 11 -5.69 14.27 -15.41
N PRO A 12 -6.60 14.51 -16.38
CA PRO A 12 -6.38 14.19 -17.79
C PRO A 12 -5.11 14.83 -18.40
N GLU A 13 -4.78 16.05 -17.97
CA GLU A 13 -3.64 16.83 -18.42
C GLU A 13 -2.31 16.49 -17.72
N ALA A 14 -2.32 15.54 -16.78
CA ALA A 14 -1.13 15.14 -16.04
C ALA A 14 -0.02 14.62 -16.97
N CYS A 15 1.20 15.12 -16.76
CA CYS A 15 2.39 14.61 -17.42
C CYS A 15 2.75 13.18 -16.96
N ASN A 16 3.61 12.51 -17.72
CA ASN A 16 3.99 11.11 -17.44
C ASN A 16 4.59 10.91 -16.04
N THR A 17 5.38 11.86 -15.54
CA THR A 17 5.97 11.79 -14.19
C THR A 17 4.90 11.82 -13.10
N TYR A 18 3.86 12.65 -13.26
CA TYR A 18 2.77 12.74 -12.29
C TYR A 18 1.90 11.48 -12.31
N ARG A 19 1.66 10.90 -13.49
CA ARG A 19 0.97 9.61 -13.64
C ARG A 19 1.75 8.47 -12.98
N ALA A 20 3.07 8.43 -13.18
CA ALA A 20 3.93 7.44 -12.56
C ALA A 20 3.93 7.55 -11.03
N LEU A 21 3.91 8.78 -10.48
CA LEU A 21 3.75 9.00 -9.04
C LEU A 21 2.44 8.39 -8.52
N PHE A 22 1.31 8.65 -9.19
CA PHE A 22 0.01 8.13 -8.76
C PHE A 22 -0.06 6.60 -8.82
N ALA A 23 0.53 5.99 -9.85
CA ALA A 23 0.67 4.54 -9.93
C ALA A 23 1.51 3.99 -8.77
N GLY A 24 2.70 4.56 -8.52
CA GLY A 24 3.55 4.13 -7.41
C GLY A 24 2.91 4.30 -6.03
N LEU A 25 2.07 5.32 -5.84
CA LEU A 25 1.30 5.48 -4.60
C LEU A 25 0.21 4.40 -4.44
N ALA A 26 -0.42 3.98 -5.53
CA ALA A 26 -1.39 2.89 -5.50
C ALA A 26 -0.71 1.56 -5.16
N ASP A 27 0.43 1.27 -5.80
CA ASP A 27 1.24 0.08 -5.55
C ASP A 27 1.72 0.05 -4.08
N LEU A 28 2.24 1.17 -3.58
CA LEU A 28 2.69 1.29 -2.19
C LEU A 28 1.57 1.00 -1.19
N GLU A 29 0.37 1.54 -1.42
CA GLU A 29 -0.77 1.31 -0.54
C GLU A 29 -1.19 -0.17 -0.54
N GLU A 30 -1.22 -0.81 -1.72
CA GLU A 30 -1.53 -2.23 -1.85
C GLU A 30 -0.50 -3.10 -1.13
N ASP A 31 0.78 -2.84 -1.33
CA ASP A 31 1.86 -3.60 -0.72
C ASP A 31 1.89 -3.43 0.80
N MET A 32 1.61 -2.22 1.30
CA MET A 32 1.52 -1.99 2.74
C MET A 32 0.35 -2.77 3.36
N HIS A 33 -0.80 -2.85 2.70
CA HIS A 33 -1.91 -3.68 3.18
C HIS A 33 -1.54 -5.17 3.22
N LYS A 34 -0.89 -5.69 2.17
CA LYS A 34 -0.40 -7.08 2.14
C LYS A 34 0.61 -7.36 3.25
N HIS A 35 1.55 -6.43 3.45
CA HIS A 35 2.58 -6.53 4.48
C HIS A 35 1.97 -6.61 5.88
N ILE A 36 1.09 -5.66 6.23
CA ILE A 36 0.38 -5.66 7.52
C ILE A 36 -0.45 -6.93 7.70
N HIS A 37 -1.11 -7.42 6.65
CA HIS A 37 -1.89 -8.64 6.72
C HIS A 37 -1.01 -9.87 7.01
N LEU A 38 0.13 -10.00 6.34
CA LEU A 38 1.10 -11.06 6.57
C LEU A 38 1.63 -11.04 8.01
N GLU A 39 2.00 -9.86 8.49
CA GLU A 39 2.50 -9.68 9.85
C GLU A 39 1.45 -10.10 10.89
N ASN A 40 0.26 -9.52 10.81
CA ASN A 40 -0.80 -9.74 11.80
C ASN A 40 -1.37 -11.16 11.78
N SER A 41 -1.44 -11.77 10.60
CA SER A 41 -2.13 -13.07 10.43
C SER A 41 -1.19 -14.27 10.49
N VAL A 42 0.11 -14.07 10.26
CA VAL A 42 1.08 -15.16 10.14
C VAL A 42 2.27 -14.95 11.07
N LEU A 43 3.02 -13.86 10.90
CA LEU A 43 4.32 -13.71 11.56
C LEU A 43 4.17 -13.47 13.08
N PHE A 44 3.30 -12.57 13.50
CA PHE A 44 3.11 -12.27 14.93
C PHE A 44 2.52 -13.45 15.71
N PRO A 45 1.48 -14.16 15.23
CA PRO A 45 1.00 -15.36 15.90
C PRO A 45 2.08 -16.43 16.08
N GLN A 46 2.88 -16.70 15.04
CA GLN A 46 3.96 -17.68 15.12
C GLN A 46 5.05 -17.24 16.11
N ALA A 47 5.44 -15.96 16.08
CA ALA A 47 6.43 -15.43 17.01
C ALA A 47 5.98 -15.57 18.47
N LEU A 48 4.69 -15.32 18.76
CA LEU A 48 4.12 -15.52 20.10
C LEU A 48 4.13 -16.98 20.53
N GLN A 49 3.87 -17.92 19.61
CA GLN A 49 3.94 -19.36 19.91
C GLN A 49 5.36 -19.84 20.23
N MET A 50 6.37 -19.22 19.61
CA MET A 50 7.78 -19.58 19.83
C MET A 50 8.37 -18.93 21.09
N ALA A 51 7.73 -17.90 21.64
CA ALA A 51 8.19 -17.16 22.80
C ALA A 51 7.74 -17.76 24.15
N GLY A 52 6.84 -18.76 24.13
CA GLY A 52 6.38 -19.51 25.30
C GLY A 52 7.02 -20.89 25.40
#